data_AF-A0A7C2XCD7-F1
#
_entry.id   AF-A0A7C2XCD7-F1
#
_cell.length_a   1.000
_cell.length_b   1.000
_cell.length_c   1.000
_cell.angle_alpha   90.00
_cell.angle_beta   90.00
_cell.angle_gamma   90.00
#
_symmetry.space_group_name_H-M   'P 1'
#
loop_
_entity.id
_entity.type
_entity.pdbx_description
1 polymer ?
#
loop_
_entity_poly.entity_id
_entity_poly.type
_entity_poly.pdbx_seq_one_letter_code
_entity_poly.pdbx_strand_id
1 'polypeptide(L)'
;MILGSLFFYVVLILFSDASKISDHFIHIRIELIFLIFLFGISSHIIKSFRQKDFLQMVDEKIPFKQNLIIYLAGMSLIATPGGIGTFIKSKYLKHKFGIPNNKSISVIFLERYHDLLAATTIILFSFLV
;
A
#
# COMPACT_ATOMS: atom_id res chain seq x y z
N MET A 1 29.32 -13.11 10.98
CA MET A 1 30.24 -11.99 10.70
C MET A 1 29.68 -11.02 9.66
N ILE A 2 29.33 -11.45 8.44
CA ILE A 2 28.91 -10.55 7.33
C ILE A 2 27.66 -9.71 7.65
N LEU A 3 26.60 -10.30 8.21
CA LEU A 3 25.41 -9.55 8.62
C LEU A 3 25.70 -8.53 9.74
N GLY A 4 26.59 -8.85 10.67
CA GLY A 4 27.00 -7.97 11.76
C GLY A 4 27.82 -6.78 11.27
N SER A 5 28.75 -7.00 10.33
CA SER A 5 29.52 -5.92 9.70
C SER A 5 28.65 -5.02 8.82
N LEU A 6 27.67 -5.59 8.11
CA LEU A 6 26.73 -4.81 7.30
C LEU A 6 25.85 -3.92 8.18
N PHE A 7 25.29 -4.48 9.26
CA PHE A 7 24.49 -3.73 10.22
C PHE A 7 25.31 -2.60 10.88
N PHE A 8 26.52 -2.91 11.34
CA PHE A 8 27.43 -1.92 11.93
C PHE A 8 27.78 -0.80 10.96
N TYR A 9 28.02 -1.12 9.68
CA TYR A 9 28.30 -0.15 8.63
C TYR A 9 27.09 0.77 8.35
N VAL A 10 25.88 0.21 8.27
CA VAL A 10 24.65 1.00 8.10
C VAL A 10 24.43 1.95 9.28
N VAL A 11 24.65 1.48 10.52
CA VAL A 11 24.54 2.33 11.72
C VAL A 11 25.57 3.46 11.69
N LEU A 12 26.82 3.18 11.32
CA LEU A 12 27.87 4.21 11.21
C LEU A 12 27.56 5.25 10.13
N ILE A 13 27.07 4.84 8.97
CA ILE A 13 26.64 5.77 7.91
C ILE A 13 25.51 6.66 8.42
N LEU A 14 24.48 6.07 9.02
CA LEU A 14 23.35 6.83 9.54
C LEU A 14 23.80 7.84 10.61
N PHE A 15 24.72 7.46 11.50
CA PHE A 15 25.26 8.37 12.52
C PHE A 15 26.16 9.46 11.93
N SER A 16 27.00 9.10 10.96
CA SER A 16 27.97 10.02 10.33
C SER A 16 27.31 11.06 9.43
N ASP A 17 26.24 10.67 8.72
CA ASP A 17 25.53 11.55 7.80
C ASP A 17 24.20 12.07 8.36
N ALA A 18 23.85 11.74 9.62
CA ALA A 18 22.64 12.26 10.29
C ALA A 18 22.54 13.79 10.24
N SER A 19 23.65 14.49 10.44
CA SER A 19 23.73 15.95 10.37
C SER A 19 23.41 16.48 8.98
N LYS A 20 24.02 15.88 7.93
CA LYS A 20 23.77 16.24 6.53
C LYS A 20 22.32 15.96 6.12
N ILE A 21 21.76 14.81 6.55
CA ILE A 21 20.36 14.46 6.29
C ILE A 21 19.44 15.50 6.95
N SER A 22 19.72 15.86 8.22
CA SER A 22 18.96 16.89 8.95
C SER A 22 18.98 18.24 8.23
N ASP A 23 20.14 18.68 7.75
CA ASP A 23 20.28 19.95 7.02
C ASP A 23 19.42 19.97 5.74
N HIS A 24 19.39 18.85 5.00
CA HIS A 24 18.54 18.72 3.82
C HIS A 24 17.04 18.63 4.14
N PHE A 25 16.65 18.00 5.25
CA PHE A 25 15.25 17.90 5.67
C PHE A 25 14.64 19.28 5.96
N ILE A 26 15.42 20.20 6.53
CA ILE A 26 14.98 21.57 6.83
C ILE A 26 14.71 22.37 5.55
N HIS A 27 15.34 21.98 4.43
CA HIS A 27 15.24 22.68 3.14
C HIS A 27 14.16 22.09 2.23
N ILE A 28 13.40 21.09 2.68
CA ILE A 28 12.29 20.54 1.91
C ILE A 28 11.21 21.61 1.75
N ARG A 29 10.90 21.92 0.48
CA ARG A 29 9.81 22.83 0.13
C ARG A 29 8.47 22.30 0.62
N ILE A 30 7.76 23.07 1.44
CA ILE A 30 6.47 22.67 2.05
C ILE A 30 5.40 22.39 0.99
N GLU A 31 5.48 23.05 -0.16
CA GLU A 31 4.58 22.86 -1.30
C GLU A 31 4.68 21.42 -1.84
N LEU A 32 5.89 20.85 -1.87
CA LEU A 32 6.10 19.47 -2.29
C LEU A 32 5.50 18.49 -1.30
N ILE A 33 5.55 18.78 0.01
CA ILE A 33 4.93 17.94 1.04
C ILE A 33 3.42 17.87 0.81
N PHE A 34 2.77 19.02 0.58
CA PHE A 34 1.34 19.06 0.27
C PHE A 34 1.01 18.24 -0.98
N LEU A 35 1.80 18.36 -2.05
CA LEU A 35 1.62 17.58 -3.27
C LEU A 35 1.78 16.08 -3.03
N ILE A 36 2.79 15.65 -2.26
CA ILE A 36 3.02 14.24 -1.92
C ILE A 36 1.80 13.68 -1.18
N PHE A 37 1.27 14.41 -0.18
CA PHE A 37 0.07 13.97 0.53
C PHE A 37 -1.16 13.92 -0.38
N LEU A 38 -1.34 14.93 -1.23
CA LEU A 38 -2.46 15.00 -2.16
C LEU A 38 -2.44 13.81 -3.14
N PHE A 39 -1.31 13.53 -3.77
CA PHE A 39 -1.14 12.39 -4.67
C PHE A 39 -1.25 11.05 -3.92
N GLY A 40 -0.67 10.97 -2.72
CA GLY A 40 -0.74 9.79 -1.86
C GLY A 40 -2.19 9.43 -1.53
N ILE A 41 -2.95 10.37 -0.97
CA ILE A 41 -4.35 10.19 -0.62
C ILE A 41 -5.20 9.88 -1.86
N SER A 42 -5.00 10.62 -2.95
CA SER A 42 -5.74 10.39 -4.21
C SER A 42 -5.52 8.97 -4.73
N SER A 43 -4.29 8.45 -4.67
CA SER A 43 -3.99 7.07 -5.07
C SER A 43 -4.76 6.04 -4.24
N HIS A 44 -4.89 6.26 -2.94
CA HIS A 44 -5.64 5.37 -2.05
C HIS A 44 -7.15 5.44 -2.31
N ILE A 45 -7.67 6.62 -2.64
CA ILE A 45 -9.08 6.79 -3.04
C ILE A 45 -9.38 6.01 -4.32
N ILE A 46 -8.54 6.13 -5.35
CA ILE A 46 -8.70 5.40 -6.62
C ILE A 46 -8.68 3.89 -6.38
N LYS A 47 -7.72 3.40 -5.59
CA LYS A 47 -7.64 1.97 -5.24
C LYS A 47 -8.86 1.48 -4.45
N SER A 48 -9.43 2.32 -3.58
CA SER A 48 -10.68 2.03 -2.88
C SER A 48 -11.87 1.93 -3.84
N PHE A 49 -11.98 2.79 -4.86
CA PHE A 49 -13.01 2.64 -5.90
C PHE A 49 -12.89 1.31 -6.62
N ARG A 50 -11.69 0.95 -7.09
CA ARG A 50 -11.43 -0.35 -7.71
C ARG A 50 -11.81 -1.53 -6.80
N GLN A 51 -11.48 -1.46 -5.50
CA GLN A 51 -11.89 -2.49 -4.53
C GLN A 51 -13.41 -2.66 -4.51
N LYS A 52 -14.14 -1.54 -4.53
CA LYS A 52 -15.62 -1.56 -4.57
C LYS A 52 -16.12 -2.27 -5.82
N ASP A 53 -15.54 -1.96 -6.98
CA ASP A 53 -15.94 -2.56 -8.26
C ASP A 53 -15.71 -4.09 -8.24
N PHE A 54 -14.55 -4.54 -7.73
CA PHE A 54 -14.28 -5.98 -7.59
C PHE A 54 -15.20 -6.68 -6.58
N LEU A 55 -15.58 -6.00 -5.49
CA LEU A 55 -16.54 -6.54 -4.54
C LEU A 55 -17.96 -6.62 -5.12
N GLN A 56 -18.34 -5.69 -6.01
CA GLN A 56 -19.60 -5.77 -6.74
C GLN A 56 -19.65 -6.95 -7.72
N MET A 57 -18.51 -7.33 -8.32
CA MET A 57 -18.45 -8.50 -9.20
C MET A 57 -18.71 -9.82 -8.48
N VAL A 58 -18.53 -9.88 -7.16
CA VAL A 58 -18.86 -11.06 -6.34
C VAL A 58 -20.23 -10.98 -5.67
N ASP A 59 -21.07 -10.06 -6.18
CA ASP A 59 -22.50 -9.84 -5.95
C ASP A 59 -22.87 -9.13 -4.64
N GLU A 60 -22.04 -8.17 -4.20
CA GLU A 60 -22.22 -7.48 -2.92
C GLU A 60 -22.16 -5.96 -3.03
N LYS A 61 -23.21 -5.28 -2.57
CA LYS A 61 -23.33 -3.81 -2.62
C LYS A 61 -22.91 -3.19 -1.29
N ILE A 62 -21.60 -2.97 -1.13
CA ILE A 62 -21.06 -2.28 0.05
C ILE A 62 -21.18 -0.76 -0.13
N PRO A 63 -21.73 -0.01 0.85
CA PRO A 63 -21.72 1.44 0.85
C PRO A 63 -20.30 2.01 0.73
N PHE A 64 -20.10 3.07 -0.06
CA PHE A 64 -18.77 3.61 -0.37
C PHE A 64 -17.93 3.91 0.88
N LYS A 65 -18.53 4.56 1.89
CA LYS A 65 -17.84 4.87 3.16
C LYS A 65 -17.32 3.62 3.86
N GLN A 66 -18.11 2.54 3.86
CA GLN A 66 -17.71 1.29 4.51
C GLN A 66 -16.64 0.56 3.70
N ASN A 67 -16.75 0.57 2.37
CA ASN A 67 -15.69 0.05 1.49
C ASN A 67 -14.36 0.78 1.72
N LEU A 68 -14.37 2.10 1.82
CA LEU A 68 -13.16 2.89 2.10
C LEU A 68 -12.55 2.54 3.46
N ILE A 69 -13.37 2.40 4.50
CA ILE A 69 -12.90 1.97 5.83
C ILE A 69 -12.26 0.58 5.76
N ILE A 70 -12.88 -0.37 5.05
CA ILE A 70 -12.34 -1.73 4.88
C ILE A 70 -11.02 -1.69 4.10
N TYR A 71 -10.95 -0.87 3.04
CA TYR A 71 -9.73 -0.68 2.26
C TYR A 71 -8.58 -0.19 3.15
N LEU A 72 -8.82 0.88 3.93
CA LEU A 72 -7.83 1.44 4.86
C LEU A 72 -7.47 0.46 5.99
N ALA A 73 -8.44 -0.26 6.54
CA ALA A 73 -8.19 -1.29 7.56
C ALA A 73 -7.29 -2.41 7.02
N GLY A 74 -7.45 -2.79 5.74
CA GLY A 74 -6.57 -3.74 5.08
C GLY A 74 -5.14 -3.28 4.90
N MET A 75 -4.89 -1.97 4.89
CA MET A 75 -3.54 -1.41 4.78
C MET A 75 -2.74 -1.53 6.07
N SER A 76 -3.40 -1.77 7.21
CA SER A 76 -2.75 -1.82 8.55
C SER A 76 -1.56 -2.78 8.63
N LEU A 77 -1.60 -3.87 7.87
CA LEU A 77 -0.56 -4.91 7.86
C LEU A 77 0.06 -5.08 6.46
N ILE A 78 0.05 -4.04 5.63
CA ILE A 78 0.60 -4.15 4.27
C ILE A 78 2.11 -4.41 4.24
N ALA A 79 2.84 -3.97 5.27
CA ALA A 79 4.28 -4.17 5.39
C ALA A 79 4.70 -5.64 5.60
N THR A 80 3.73 -6.55 5.81
CA THR A 80 4.01 -7.98 5.90
C THR A 80 4.55 -8.52 4.56
N PRO A 81 5.42 -9.54 4.57
CA PRO A 81 5.96 -10.13 3.34
C PRO A 81 4.84 -10.54 2.37
N GLY A 82 4.98 -10.15 1.10
CA GLY A 82 3.98 -10.40 0.07
C GLY A 82 2.62 -9.69 0.29
N GLY A 83 2.51 -8.81 1.29
CA GLY A 83 1.27 -8.12 1.64
C GLY A 83 0.19 -9.04 2.21
N ILE A 84 0.55 -10.23 2.73
CA ILE A 84 -0.41 -11.24 3.21
C ILE A 84 -1.28 -10.68 4.34
N GLY A 85 -0.77 -9.76 5.15
CA GLY A 85 -1.51 -9.09 6.21
C GLY A 85 -2.76 -8.34 5.72
N THR A 86 -2.84 -7.95 4.44
CA THR A 86 -4.05 -7.30 3.90
C THR A 86 -5.26 -8.23 3.81
N PHE A 87 -5.05 -9.54 3.96
CA PHE A 87 -6.10 -10.55 3.98
C PHE A 87 -7.00 -10.42 5.22
N ILE A 88 -6.59 -9.63 6.22
CA ILE A 88 -7.44 -9.29 7.38
C ILE A 88 -8.79 -8.67 6.95
N LYS A 89 -8.83 -7.99 5.79
CA LYS A 89 -10.09 -7.48 5.19
C LYS A 89 -11.12 -8.58 4.99
N SER A 90 -10.70 -9.79 4.63
CA SER A 90 -11.60 -10.93 4.40
C SER A 90 -12.42 -11.27 5.65
N LYS A 91 -11.80 -11.21 6.83
CA LYS A 91 -12.49 -11.41 8.11
C LYS A 91 -13.52 -10.32 8.37
N TYR A 92 -13.16 -9.05 8.15
CA TYR A 92 -14.10 -7.93 8.30
C TYR A 92 -15.29 -8.03 7.34
N LEU A 93 -15.02 -8.37 6.08
CA LEU A 93 -16.05 -8.55 5.04
C LEU A 93 -17.00 -9.70 5.42
N LYS A 94 -16.47 -10.81 5.93
CA LYS A 94 -17.29 -11.93 6.43
C LYS A 94 -18.15 -11.53 7.62
N HIS A 95 -17.57 -10.90 8.64
CA HIS A 95 -18.29 -10.59 9.87
C HIS A 95 -19.34 -9.48 9.68
N LYS A 96 -19.06 -8.47 8.86
CA LYS A 96 -19.93 -7.29 8.73
C LYS A 96 -20.92 -7.38 7.56
N PHE A 97 -20.57 -8.12 6.50
CA PHE A 97 -21.35 -8.20 5.26
C PHE A 97 -21.68 -9.64 4.85
N GLY A 98 -21.29 -10.64 5.64
CA GLY A 98 -21.57 -12.05 5.32
C GLY A 98 -20.74 -12.61 4.16
N ILE A 99 -19.78 -11.84 3.60
CA ILE A 99 -19.05 -12.24 2.40
C ILE A 99 -18.15 -13.44 2.72
N PRO A 100 -18.29 -14.57 2.01
CA PRO A 100 -17.43 -15.74 2.19
C PRO A 100 -15.94 -15.40 2.05
N ASN A 101 -15.12 -16.03 2.89
CA ASN A 101 -13.67 -15.77 2.88
C ASN A 101 -13.04 -16.10 1.53
N ASN A 102 -13.48 -17.18 0.87
CA ASN A 102 -12.98 -17.55 -0.47
C ASN A 102 -13.21 -16.45 -1.51
N LYS A 103 -14.42 -15.88 -1.59
CA LYS A 103 -14.76 -14.78 -2.50
C LYS A 103 -13.94 -13.53 -2.21
N SER A 104 -13.89 -13.11 -0.94
CA SER A 104 -13.15 -11.91 -0.54
C SER A 104 -11.64 -12.07 -0.70
N ILE A 105 -11.08 -13.25 -0.46
CA ILE A 105 -9.67 -13.55 -0.72
C ILE A 105 -9.36 -13.48 -2.22
N SER A 106 -10.22 -14.01 -3.09
CA SER A 106 -10.05 -13.89 -4.54
C SER A 106 -10.05 -12.43 -5.00
N VAL A 107 -10.93 -11.60 -4.42
CA VAL A 107 -10.94 -10.15 -4.67
C VAL A 107 -9.61 -9.51 -4.25
N ILE A 108 -9.11 -9.82 -3.05
CA ILE A 108 -7.83 -9.29 -2.55
C ILE A 108 -6.67 -9.74 -3.44
N PHE A 109 -6.68 -11.00 -3.91
CA PHE A 109 -5.69 -11.51 -4.84
C PHE A 109 -5.71 -10.72 -6.16
N LEU A 110 -6.90 -10.45 -6.70
CA LEU A 110 -7.07 -9.63 -7.91
C LEU A 110 -6.55 -8.21 -7.71
N GLU A 111 -6.78 -7.60 -6.53
CA GLU A 111 -6.22 -6.29 -6.18
C GLU A 111 -4.69 -6.28 -6.29
N ARG A 112 -4.02 -7.30 -5.71
CA ARG A 112 -2.55 -7.45 -5.73
C ARG A 112 -2.03 -7.74 -7.12
N TYR A 113 -2.70 -8.60 -7.88
CA TYR A 113 -2.32 -8.91 -9.26
C TYR A 113 -2.30 -7.66 -10.13
N HIS A 114 -3.34 -6.82 -10.03
CA HIS A 114 -3.38 -5.54 -10.76
C HIS A 114 -2.34 -4.53 -10.26
N ASP A 115 -2.01 -4.52 -8.96
CA ASP A 115 -0.93 -3.67 -8.45
C ASP A 115 0.43 -4.10 -9.04
N LEU A 116 0.67 -5.41 -9.15
CA LEU A 116 1.87 -5.96 -9.81
C LEU A 116 1.90 -5.67 -11.30
N LEU A 117 0.76 -5.82 -12.00
CA LEU A 117 0.65 -5.46 -13.41
C LEU A 117 1.00 -3.99 -13.63
N ALA A 118 0.39 -3.08 -12.85
CA ALA A 118 0.66 -1.66 -12.95
C ALA A 118 2.15 -1.35 -12.72
N ALA A 119 2.73 -1.87 -11.63
CA ALA A 119 4.15 -1.68 -11.33
C ALA A 119 5.05 -2.21 -12.46
N THR A 120 4.79 -3.42 -12.95
CA THR A 120 5.56 -4.03 -14.03
C THR A 120 5.46 -3.23 -15.31
N THR A 121 4.26 -2.76 -15.69
CA THR A 121 4.08 -1.92 -16.89
C THR A 121 4.81 -0.59 -16.79
N ILE A 122 4.78 0.06 -15.62
CA ILE A 122 5.51 1.32 -15.40
C ILE A 122 7.02 1.07 -15.52
N ILE A 123 7.54 0.04 -14.86
CA ILE A 123 8.96 -0.30 -14.90
C ILE A 123 9.40 -0.59 -16.35
N LEU A 124 8.65 -1.41 -17.08
CA LEU A 124 8.95 -1.72 -18.48
C LEU A 124 8.94 -0.47 -19.36
N PHE A 125 7.97 0.43 -19.17
CA PHE A 125 7.91 1.69 -19.90
C PHE A 125 9.09 2.61 -19.54
N SER A 126 9.47 2.69 -18.27
CA SER A 126 10.63 3.46 -17.82
C SER A 126 11.97 2.95 -18.35
N PHE A 127 12.08 1.68 -18.72
CA PHE A 127 13.27 1.15 -19.41
C PHE A 127 13.28 1.40 -20.91
N LEU A 128 12.13 1.72 -21.49
CA LEU A 128 11.96 1.91 -22.93
C LEU A 128 12.11 3.39 -23.35
N VAL A 129 11.90 4.33 -22.42
CA VAL A 129 12.11 5.78 -22.57
C VAL A 129 13.49 6.16 -22.05
#